data_AF-A0A836QC15-F1
#
_entry.id   AF-A0A836QC15-F1
#
_cell.length_a   1.000
_cell.length_b   1.000
_cell.length_c   1.000
_cell.angle_alpha   90.00
_cell.angle_beta   90.00
_cell.angle_gamma   90.00
#
_symmetry.space_group_name_H-M   'P 1'
#
loop_
_entity.id
_entity.type
_entity.pdbx_description
1 polymer ?
#
loop_
_entity_poly.entity_id
_entity_poly.type
_entity_poly.pdbx_seq_one_letter_code
_entity_poly.pdbx_strand_id
1 'polypeptide(L)'
;MNRTMILGVSIMAIFVIGAITMVPVVWAYSALGDAGGPTLEEQLILAERKVQKAADNPATGSGTPYLDANGVLGASIIAGLIFGGIATAFFVRGRAGRYAAYGRG
;
A
#
# COMPACT_ATOMS: atom_id res chain seq x y z
N MET A 1 -16.73 -6.35 -20.11
CA MET A 1 -16.97 -5.34 -19.05
C MET A 1 -16.69 -3.96 -19.62
N ASN A 2 -17.62 -3.01 -19.52
CA ASN A 2 -17.50 -1.69 -20.16
C ASN A 2 -16.41 -0.84 -19.49
N ARG A 3 -15.56 -0.17 -20.28
CA ARG A 3 -14.43 0.65 -19.77
C ARG A 3 -14.89 1.76 -18.82
N THR A 4 -16.06 2.34 -19.08
CA THR A 4 -16.71 3.34 -18.22
C THR A 4 -17.11 2.78 -16.86
N MET A 5 -17.56 1.52 -16.82
CA MET A 5 -17.92 0.81 -15.58
C MET A 5 -16.67 0.51 -14.74
N ILE A 6 -15.56 0.10 -15.39
CA ILE A 6 -14.28 -0.15 -14.72
C ILE A 6 -13.71 1.14 -14.10
N LEU A 7 -13.78 2.26 -14.84
CA LEU A 7 -13.35 3.57 -14.34
C LEU A 7 -14.23 4.06 -13.17
N GLY A 8 -15.54 3.90 -13.25
CA GLY A 8 -16.44 4.29 -12.16
C GLY A 8 -16.20 3.50 -10.87
N VAL A 9 -16.04 2.18 -10.98
CA VAL A 9 -15.79 1.30 -9.83
C VAL A 9 -14.41 1.56 -9.21
N SER A 10 -13.37 1.80 -10.02
CA SER A 10 -12.02 2.08 -9.51
C SER A 10 -11.94 3.41 -8.76
N ILE A 11 -12.60 4.46 -9.25
CA ILE A 11 -12.67 5.76 -8.55
C ILE A 11 -13.40 5.59 -7.21
N MET A 12 -14.55 4.91 -7.19
CA MET A 12 -15.28 4.65 -5.94
C MET A 12 -14.48 3.82 -4.95
N ALA A 13 -13.75 2.81 -5.41
CA ALA A 13 -12.88 2.01 -4.54
C ALA A 13 -11.81 2.87 -3.85
N ILE A 14 -11.18 3.80 -4.58
CA ILE A 14 -10.17 4.72 -4.01
C ILE A 14 -10.80 5.61 -2.92
N PHE A 15 -11.97 6.19 -3.18
CA PHE A 15 -12.65 7.02 -2.19
C PHE A 15 -13.08 6.24 -0.95
N VAL A 16 -13.61 5.03 -1.11
CA VAL A 16 -14.04 4.18 0.01
C VAL A 16 -12.85 3.74 0.86
N ILE A 17 -11.73 3.34 0.24
CA ILE A 17 -10.51 2.98 0.98
C ILE A 17 -9.94 4.20 1.71
N GLY A 18 -9.95 5.38 1.08
CA GLY A 18 -9.52 6.63 1.72
C GLY A 18 -10.38 7.03 2.92
N ALA A 19 -11.70 6.84 2.83
CA ALA A 19 -12.61 7.15 3.92
C ALA A 19 -12.44 6.18 5.12
N ILE A 20 -12.34 4.87 4.85
CA ILE A 20 -12.21 3.85 5.91
C ILE A 20 -10.88 3.98 6.68
N THR A 21 -9.81 4.43 6.02
CA THR A 21 -8.48 4.56 6.65
C THR A 21 -8.32 5.79 7.55
N MET A 22 -9.10 6.86 7.30
CA MET A 22 -9.00 8.12 8.06
C MET A 22 -9.83 8.13 9.35
N VAL A 23 -10.96 7.41 9.39
CA VAL A 23 -11.87 7.38 10.54
C VAL A 23 -11.18 6.89 11.84
N PRO A 24 -10.36 5.82 11.85
CA PRO A 24 -9.72 5.34 13.07
C PRO A 24 -8.72 6.33 13.67
N VAL A 25 -8.03 7.10 12.81
CA VAL A 25 -7.00 8.06 13.26
C VAL A 25 -7.63 9.24 13.97
N VAL A 26 -8.72 9.79 13.43
CA VAL A 26 -9.42 10.93 14.04
C VAL A 26 -10.02 10.56 15.39
N TRP A 27 -10.59 9.35 15.52
CA TRP A 27 -11.16 8.88 16.78
C TRP A 27 -10.11 8.47 17.83
N ALA A 28 -8.89 8.12 17.42
CA ALA A 28 -7.84 7.78 18.37
C ALA A 28 -7.36 8.99 19.20
N TYR A 29 -7.50 10.21 18.66
CA TYR A 29 -7.03 11.45 19.30
C TYR A 29 -8.16 12.43 19.65
N SER A 30 -9.42 12.08 19.40
CA SER A 30 -10.55 13.00 19.61
C SER A 30 -10.79 13.40 21.06
N ALA A 31 -10.24 12.65 22.03
CA ALA A 31 -10.34 12.93 23.46
C ALA A 31 -9.07 13.57 24.06
N LEU A 32 -8.08 13.91 23.23
CA LEU A 32 -6.82 14.49 23.70
C LEU A 32 -7.05 15.94 24.15
N GLY A 33 -6.88 16.20 25.45
CA GLY A 33 -7.13 17.51 26.07
C GLY A 33 -8.52 17.68 26.71
N ASP A 34 -9.36 16.64 26.72
CA ASP A 34 -10.62 16.65 27.48
C ASP A 34 -10.38 16.45 28.99
N ALA A 35 -11.26 16.98 29.85
CA ALA A 35 -11.09 16.98 31.30
C ALA A 35 -11.09 15.57 31.94
N GLY A 36 -11.60 14.56 31.23
CA GLY A 36 -11.51 13.14 31.57
C GLY A 36 -10.72 12.29 30.57
N GLY A 37 -10.03 12.93 29.61
CA GLY A 37 -9.26 12.29 28.56
C GLY A 37 -7.77 12.10 28.92
N PRO A 38 -7.05 11.27 28.15
CA PRO A 38 -5.61 11.07 28.34
C PRO A 38 -4.86 12.40 28.16
N THR A 39 -3.97 12.71 29.09
CA THR A 39 -3.17 13.95 29.06
C THR A 39 -2.08 13.89 27.99
N LEU A 40 -1.58 15.06 27.57
CA LEU A 40 -0.51 15.14 26.58
C LEU A 40 0.77 14.43 27.06
N GLU A 41 1.17 14.63 28.32
CA GLU A 41 2.30 13.95 28.95
C GLU A 41 2.17 12.43 28.92
N GLU A 42 1.00 11.89 29.27
CA GLU A 42 0.75 10.45 29.24
C GLU A 42 0.87 9.87 27.83
N GLN A 43 0.40 10.61 26.82
CA GLN A 43 0.55 10.19 25.42
C GLN A 43 2.00 10.25 24.95
N LEU A 44 2.76 11.27 25.35
CA LEU A 44 4.19 11.38 25.02
C LEU A 44 4.99 10.23 25.63
N ILE A 45 4.76 9.94 26.91
CA ILE A 45 5.39 8.81 27.61
C ILE A 45 5.00 7.47 26.94
N LEU A 46 3.74 7.32 26.55
CA LEU A 46 3.28 6.11 25.87
C LEU A 46 3.91 5.97 24.47
N ALA A 47 4.05 7.07 23.73
CA ALA A 47 4.71 7.08 22.42
C ALA A 47 6.18 6.69 22.52
N GLU A 48 6.91 7.25 23.48
CA GLU A 48 8.31 6.90 23.75
C GLU A 48 8.47 5.41 24.07
N ARG A 49 7.61 4.87 24.95
CA ARG A 49 7.63 3.43 25.26
C ARG A 49 7.30 2.55 24.06
N LYS A 50 6.44 2.99 23.15
CA LYS A 50 6.13 2.26 21.91
C LYS A 50 7.36 2.20 20.99
N VAL A 51 8.09 3.31 20.87
CA VAL A 51 9.33 3.36 20.08
C VAL A 51 10.40 2.45 20.69
N GLN A 52 10.63 2.55 22.00
CA GLN A 52 11.60 1.69 22.69
C GLN A 52 11.23 0.21 22.56
N LYS A 53 9.95 -0.13 22.75
CA LYS A 53 9.49 -1.53 22.62
C LYS A 53 9.62 -2.07 21.20
N ALA A 54 9.45 -1.24 20.18
CA ALA A 54 9.70 -1.60 18.79
C ALA A 54 11.20 -1.81 18.50
N ALA A 55 12.07 -0.98 19.09
CA ALA A 55 13.52 -1.14 18.99
C ALA A 55 14.01 -2.43 19.70
N ASP A 56 13.45 -2.73 20.86
CA ASP A 56 13.80 -3.92 21.65
C ASP A 56 13.24 -5.22 21.06
N ASN A 57 12.19 -5.14 20.24
CA ASN A 57 11.50 -6.31 19.67
C ASN A 57 11.29 -6.17 18.15
N PRO A 58 12.38 -6.12 17.36
CA PRO A 58 12.32 -5.88 15.92
C PRO A 58 11.51 -6.93 15.14
N ALA A 59 11.26 -8.10 15.73
CA ALA A 59 10.51 -9.20 15.13
C ALA A 59 8.99 -9.21 15.45
N THR A 60 8.46 -8.32 16.31
CA THR A 60 7.04 -8.35 16.75
C THR A 60 6.17 -7.19 16.29
N GLY A 61 6.74 -6.17 15.64
CA GLY A 61 5.96 -5.23 14.82
C GLY A 61 5.63 -5.85 13.46
N SER A 62 4.63 -5.35 12.73
CA SER A 62 4.34 -5.84 11.35
C SER A 62 5.52 -5.66 10.37
N GLY A 63 6.64 -5.09 10.84
CA GLY A 63 8.01 -5.49 10.49
C GLY A 63 8.44 -5.18 9.06
N THR A 64 7.56 -4.58 8.28
CA THR A 64 7.78 -4.27 6.86
C THR A 64 7.91 -2.77 6.74
N PRO A 65 9.10 -2.21 7.01
CA PRO A 65 9.33 -0.78 6.81
C PRO A 65 9.01 -0.42 5.36
N TYR A 66 8.00 0.42 5.14
CA TYR A 66 7.50 0.70 3.78
C TYR A 66 8.61 1.28 2.89
N LEU A 67 9.48 2.13 3.44
CA LEU A 67 10.59 2.80 2.73
C LEU A 67 11.93 2.06 2.79
N ASP A 68 11.98 0.85 3.36
CA ASP A 68 13.20 0.05 3.40
C ASP A 68 13.32 -0.81 2.12
N ALA A 69 14.56 -1.03 1.69
CA ALA A 69 14.91 -1.90 0.57
C ALA A 69 14.52 -3.37 0.82
N ASN A 70 14.46 -3.81 2.09
CA ASN A 70 13.95 -5.13 2.46
C ASN A 70 12.46 -5.13 2.83
N GLY A 71 11.82 -3.97 2.82
CA GLY A 71 10.41 -3.83 3.17
C GLY A 71 9.49 -3.76 1.95
N VAL A 72 8.32 -3.15 2.13
CA VAL A 72 7.23 -3.22 1.14
C VAL A 72 7.62 -2.60 -0.20
N LEU A 73 8.32 -1.45 -0.20
CA LEU A 73 8.73 -0.78 -1.43
C LEU A 73 9.75 -1.62 -2.20
N GLY A 74 10.77 -2.17 -1.53
CA GLY A 74 11.74 -3.06 -2.15
C GLY A 74 11.08 -4.31 -2.76
N ALA A 75 10.20 -4.96 -1.99
CA ALA A 75 9.43 -6.11 -2.49
C ALA A 75 8.53 -5.73 -3.68
N SER A 76 7.92 -4.55 -3.67
CA SER A 76 7.04 -4.06 -4.74
C SER A 76 7.82 -3.74 -6.03
N ILE A 77 9.03 -3.18 -5.91
CA ILE A 77 9.91 -2.92 -7.06
C ILE A 77 10.35 -4.24 -7.69
N ILE A 78 10.79 -5.21 -6.89
CA ILE A 78 11.21 -6.54 -7.37
C ILE A 78 10.03 -7.24 -8.07
N ALA A 79 8.85 -7.26 -7.45
CA ALA A 79 7.66 -7.84 -8.05
C ALA A 79 7.27 -7.12 -9.36
N GLY A 80 7.28 -5.79 -9.36
CA GLY A 80 7.00 -4.98 -10.54
C GLY A 80 7.95 -5.26 -11.71
N LEU A 81 9.24 -5.47 -11.43
CA LEU A 81 10.23 -5.82 -12.46
C LEU A 81 10.01 -7.23 -13.03
N ILE A 82 9.71 -8.23 -12.20
CA ILE A 82 9.49 -9.60 -12.67
C ILE A 82 8.21 -9.68 -13.49
N PHE A 83 7.08 -9.26 -12.90
CA PHE A 83 5.79 -9.34 -13.59
C PHE A 83 5.69 -8.37 -14.76
N GLY A 84 6.24 -7.16 -14.61
CA GLY A 84 6.36 -6.20 -15.70
C GLY A 84 7.24 -6.70 -16.83
N GLY A 85 8.40 -7.30 -16.53
CA GLY A 85 9.31 -7.87 -17.53
C GLY A 85 8.69 -9.02 -18.31
N ILE A 86 8.01 -9.94 -17.62
CA ILE A 86 7.26 -11.04 -18.26
C ILE A 86 6.13 -10.48 -19.13
N ALA A 87 5.36 -9.52 -18.62
CA ALA A 87 4.28 -8.89 -19.36
C ALA A 87 4.80 -8.16 -20.62
N THR A 88 5.90 -7.41 -20.53
CA THR A 88 6.52 -6.76 -21.68
C THR A 88 7.02 -7.77 -22.71
N ALA A 89 7.63 -8.87 -22.28
CA ALA A 89 8.09 -9.92 -23.19
C ALA A 89 6.93 -10.54 -23.98
N PHE A 90 5.82 -10.88 -23.30
CA PHE A 90 4.62 -11.38 -23.96
C PHE A 90 3.94 -10.32 -24.83
N PHE A 91 3.95 -9.05 -24.40
CA PHE A 91 3.37 -7.95 -25.17
C PHE A 91 4.13 -7.69 -26.48
N VAL A 92 5.46 -7.67 -26.44
CA VAL A 92 6.32 -7.53 -27.63
C VAL A 92 6.17 -8.74 -28.54
N ARG A 93 6.21 -9.97 -28.00
CA ARG A 93 6.02 -11.20 -28.77
C ARG A 93 4.62 -11.29 -29.39
N GLY A 94 3.60 -10.82 -28.68
CA GLY A 94 2.22 -10.73 -29.17
C GLY A 94 2.04 -9.70 -30.31
N ARG A 95 2.81 -8.60 -30.33
CA ARG A 95 2.85 -7.69 -31.48
C ARG A 95 3.57 -8.28 -32.68
N ALA A 96 4.65 -9.03 -32.48
CA ALA A 96 5.38 -9.68 -33.57
C ALA A 96 4.52 -10.71 -34.32
N GLY A 97 3.60 -11.40 -33.62
CA GLY A 97 2.67 -12.36 -34.23
C GLY A 97 1.61 -11.74 -35.16
N ARG A 98 1.20 -10.48 -34.94
CA ARG A 98 0.19 -9.81 -35.79
C ARG A 98 0.73 -9.38 -37.17
N TYR A 99 2.06 -9.27 -37.33
CA TYR A 99 2.70 -8.94 -38.61
C TYR A 99 3.44 -10.13 -39.24
N ALA A 100 3.66 -11.23 -38.51
CA ALA A 100 4.26 -12.46 -39.04
C ALA A 100 3.24 -13.45 -39.64
N ALA A 101 1.94 -13.19 -39.50
CA ALA A 101 0.86 -14.04 -40.00
C ALA A 101 0.04 -13.40 -41.14
N TYR A 102 0.70 -12.70 -42.06
CA TYR A 102 0.15 -12.45 -43.39
C TYR A 102 0.86 -13.41 -44.36
N GLY A 103 0.17 -14.46 -44.82
CA GLY A 103 0.65 -15.31 -45.92
C GLY A 103 1.23 -16.70 -45.57
N ARG A 104 0.66 -17.42 -44.60
CA ARG A 104 0.84 -18.89 -44.53
C ARG A 104 -0.51 -19.57 -44.35
N GLY A 105 -1.02 -20.12 -45.46
CA GLY A 105 -2.30 -20.84 -45.59
C GLY A 105 -3.25 -20.08 -46.48
#